data_AF-A0A9C9GQ17-F1
#
_entry.id   AF-A0A9C9GQ17-F1
#
_cell.length_a   1.000
_cell.length_b   1.000
_cell.length_c   1.000
_cell.angle_alpha   90.00
_cell.angle_beta   90.00
_cell.angle_gamma   90.00
#
_symmetry.space_group_name_H-M   'P 1'
#
loop_
_entity.id
_entity.type
_entity.pdbx_description
1 polymer ?
#
loop_
_entity_poly.entity_id
_entity_poly.type
_entity_poly.pdbx_seq_one_letter_code
_entity_poly.pdbx_strand_id
1 'polypeptide(L)'
;MPDQQPSPFCNNLRSDIFDKHFEKTCLFYNLLLLRYIYKASLIIFITAFSHVASFASDAGDLVIKNEVTNRVSNVYFYKNKKIASTKKTDIIPVKIFHQSVSNNLNKKIHTQKHRWVERVLLNHYRADTNDPQYIKQDIIELSRYYAQFPDVLILLDQLNDHPWSFQYKHHTSLTKASGTALRIKKAEIFIDTRGSVQYKKHRSCAGKRICTAAPSDVLLHELIHTHIMLTTNQFIEDGGMGTMLYPHRHEYNVIKLETNLYTEMSRIDKLKRPLRNSHKGKYVLSSCVTCVR
;
A
#
# COMPACT_ATOMS: atom_id res chain seq x y z
N MET A 1 -31.83 -1.84 21.72
CA MET A 1 -31.98 -1.22 20.39
C MET A 1 -31.81 0.27 20.59
N PRO A 2 -30.87 0.95 19.91
CA PRO A 2 -30.72 2.39 20.07
C PRO A 2 -31.79 3.13 19.25
N ASP A 3 -32.40 4.12 19.88
CA ASP A 3 -33.41 5.02 19.30
C ASP A 3 -32.85 5.79 18.09
N GLN A 4 -33.57 5.72 16.98
CA GLN A 4 -33.33 6.60 15.83
C GLN A 4 -33.97 7.96 16.12
N GLN A 5 -33.15 9.00 16.28
CA GLN A 5 -33.64 10.38 16.31
C GLN A 5 -34.14 10.80 14.91
N PRO A 6 -35.31 11.47 14.81
CA PRO A 6 -35.84 11.95 13.55
C PRO A 6 -35.09 13.18 13.02
N SER A 7 -35.14 13.31 11.69
CA SER A 7 -34.53 14.38 10.89
C SER A 7 -34.91 15.81 11.36
N PRO A 8 -33.96 16.77 11.34
CA PRO A 8 -34.17 18.13 11.85
C PRO A 8 -35.10 19.03 11.01
N PHE A 9 -35.66 18.53 9.90
CA PHE A 9 -36.42 19.35 8.95
C PHE A 9 -37.93 19.50 9.26
N CYS A 10 -38.47 18.86 10.30
CA CYS A 10 -39.92 18.85 10.58
C CYS A 10 -40.34 19.49 11.92
N ASN A 11 -39.45 20.16 12.64
CA ASN A 11 -39.70 20.51 14.06
C ASN A 11 -40.42 21.83 14.35
N ASN A 12 -40.86 22.62 13.36
CA ASN A 12 -41.32 24.00 13.60
C ASN A 12 -42.82 24.28 13.44
N LEU A 13 -43.69 23.27 13.37
CA LEU A 13 -45.15 23.49 13.43
C LEU A 13 -45.81 22.35 14.22
N ARG A 14 -46.00 22.57 15.52
CA ARG A 14 -46.76 21.66 16.39
C ARG A 14 -47.83 22.46 17.12
N SER A 15 -49.01 22.59 16.49
CA SER A 15 -50.26 22.86 17.19
C SER A 15 -51.09 21.58 17.14
N ASP A 16 -51.62 21.19 18.29
CA ASP A 16 -52.44 19.99 18.42
C ASP A 16 -53.68 20.09 17.53
N ILE A 17 -54.08 18.93 16.99
CA ILE A 17 -55.08 18.70 15.93
C ILE A 17 -54.45 18.83 14.53
N PHE A 18 -54.11 17.71 13.88
CA PHE A 18 -54.42 17.38 12.47
C PHE A 18 -53.66 16.12 11.98
N ASP A 19 -54.44 15.03 11.84
CA ASP A 19 -54.61 14.13 10.69
C ASP A 19 -53.43 13.43 9.96
N LYS A 20 -53.66 12.13 9.67
CA LYS A 20 -52.81 11.20 8.89
C LYS A 20 -52.50 11.67 7.44
N HIS A 21 -53.06 12.80 7.02
CA HIS A 21 -52.81 13.39 5.70
C HIS A 21 -51.47 14.14 5.60
N PHE A 22 -50.88 14.59 6.72
CA PHE A 22 -49.65 15.38 6.73
C PHE A 22 -48.38 14.54 6.46
N GLU A 23 -48.34 13.30 6.94
CA GLU A 23 -47.23 12.37 6.66
C GLU A 23 -47.09 12.05 5.17
N LYS A 24 -48.21 11.92 4.45
CA LYS A 24 -48.19 11.65 3.00
C LYS A 24 -47.69 12.85 2.19
N THR A 25 -47.96 14.08 2.64
CA THR A 25 -47.52 15.30 1.94
C THR A 25 -46.03 15.55 2.13
N CYS A 26 -45.47 15.30 3.33
CA CYS A 26 -44.02 15.39 3.57
C CYS A 26 -43.22 14.37 2.75
N LEU A 27 -43.72 13.13 2.62
CA LEU A 27 -43.10 12.11 1.78
C LEU A 27 -43.15 12.48 0.28
N PHE A 28 -44.25 13.08 -0.18
CA PHE A 28 -44.40 13.51 -1.57
C PHE A 28 -43.46 14.68 -1.93
N TYR A 29 -43.30 15.65 -1.03
CA TYR A 29 -42.38 16.77 -1.24
C TYR A 29 -40.91 16.33 -1.29
N ASN A 30 -40.49 15.41 -0.41
CA ASN A 30 -39.12 14.87 -0.47
C ASN A 30 -38.85 14.08 -1.76
N LEU A 31 -39.82 13.32 -2.27
CA LEU A 31 -39.71 12.61 -3.54
C LEU A 31 -39.68 13.55 -4.76
N LEU A 32 -40.44 14.65 -4.73
CA LEU A 32 -40.40 15.69 -5.76
C LEU A 32 -39.06 16.44 -5.76
N LEU A 33 -38.52 16.77 -4.59
CA LEU A 33 -37.21 17.44 -4.47
C LEU A 33 -36.09 16.54 -5.00
N LEU A 34 -36.11 15.26 -4.66
CA LEU A 34 -35.16 14.26 -5.18
C LEU A 34 -35.26 14.12 -6.70
N ARG A 35 -36.47 14.08 -7.27
CA ARG A 35 -36.65 14.07 -8.74
C ARG A 35 -36.15 15.34 -9.41
N TYR A 36 -36.30 16.50 -8.77
CA TYR A 36 -35.83 17.77 -9.31
C TYR A 36 -34.30 17.86 -9.30
N ILE A 37 -33.66 17.41 -8.21
CA ILE A 37 -32.19 17.33 -8.10
C ILE A 37 -31.62 16.36 -9.14
N TYR A 38 -32.23 15.18 -9.31
CA TYR A 38 -31.78 14.22 -10.33
C TYR A 38 -31.92 14.75 -11.77
N LYS A 39 -33.00 15.48 -12.09
CA LYS A 39 -33.14 16.13 -13.41
C LYS A 39 -32.12 17.24 -13.63
N ALA A 40 -31.84 18.06 -12.62
CA ALA A 40 -30.82 19.11 -12.71
C ALA A 40 -29.41 18.52 -12.92
N SER A 41 -29.06 17.43 -12.23
CA SER A 41 -27.77 16.75 -12.42
C SER A 41 -27.64 16.07 -13.78
N LEU A 42 -28.74 15.54 -14.35
CA LEU A 42 -28.72 14.93 -15.68
C LEU A 42 -28.54 15.97 -16.80
N ILE A 43 -29.11 17.16 -16.65
CA ILE A 43 -28.94 18.26 -17.62
C ILE A 43 -27.48 18.76 -17.62
N ILE A 44 -26.86 18.89 -16.45
CA ILE A 44 -25.45 19.29 -16.33
C ILE A 44 -24.51 18.25 -16.98
N PHE A 45 -24.83 16.95 -16.85
CA PHE A 45 -24.04 15.87 -17.48
C PHE A 45 -24.15 15.87 -19.01
N ILE A 46 -25.31 16.19 -19.56
CA ILE A 46 -25.52 16.24 -21.02
C ILE A 46 -24.80 17.44 -21.63
N THR A 47 -24.81 18.61 -20.97
CA THR A 47 -24.08 19.79 -21.46
C THR A 47 -22.56 19.65 -21.37
N ALA A 48 -22.05 18.87 -20.41
CA ALA A 48 -20.60 18.63 -20.29
C ALA A 48 -20.06 17.69 -21.38
N PHE A 49 -20.89 16.80 -21.93
CA PHE A 49 -20.47 15.89 -23.01
C PHE A 49 -20.46 16.54 -24.40
N SER A 50 -21.21 17.63 -24.61
CA SER A 50 -21.25 18.35 -25.89
C SER A 50 -20.01 19.22 -26.16
N HIS A 51 -19.12 19.44 -25.17
CA HIS A 51 -17.91 20.26 -25.32
C HIS A 51 -16.60 19.46 -25.51
N VAL A 52 -16.65 18.12 -25.57
CA VAL A 52 -15.44 17.29 -25.78
C VAL A 52 -15.36 16.73 -27.21
N ALA A 53 -16.37 16.96 -28.06
CA ALA A 53 -16.44 16.43 -29.43
C ALA A 53 -15.98 17.42 -30.52
N SER A 54 -15.04 18.32 -30.24
CA SER A 54 -14.53 19.26 -31.25
C SER A 54 -13.04 19.51 -31.11
N PHE A 55 -12.21 18.46 -31.16
CA PHE A 55 -10.78 18.54 -31.48
C PHE A 55 -10.28 17.17 -31.93
N ALA A 56 -10.38 16.85 -33.22
CA ALA A 56 -9.52 15.89 -33.92
C ALA A 56 -9.88 15.80 -35.40
N SER A 57 -9.47 16.79 -36.18
CA SER A 57 -9.25 16.63 -37.62
C SER A 57 -8.18 17.63 -38.03
N ASP A 58 -6.94 17.18 -38.16
CA ASP A 58 -6.15 17.47 -39.36
C ASP A 58 -4.86 16.65 -39.38
N ALA A 59 -4.65 16.05 -40.55
CA ALA A 59 -3.58 15.16 -40.91
C ALA A 59 -2.33 15.94 -41.36
N GLY A 60 -1.17 15.28 -41.31
CA GLY A 60 0.05 15.76 -41.93
C GLY A 60 1.17 14.73 -41.86
N ASP A 61 1.25 13.88 -42.88
CA ASP A 61 2.40 13.02 -43.15
C ASP A 61 3.67 13.86 -43.39
N LEU A 62 4.76 13.54 -42.69
CA LEU A 62 6.10 13.97 -43.09
C LEU A 62 7.07 12.79 -43.02
N VAL A 63 7.46 12.34 -44.21
CA VAL A 63 8.54 11.38 -44.45
C VAL A 63 9.87 12.12 -44.37
N ILE A 64 10.75 11.72 -43.44
CA ILE A 64 12.19 12.01 -43.54
C ILE A 64 12.97 10.71 -43.31
N LYS A 65 13.70 10.30 -44.35
CA LYS A 65 14.78 9.31 -44.30
C LYS A 65 16.05 9.98 -43.78
N ASN A 66 16.74 9.35 -42.83
CA ASN A 66 18.18 9.03 -42.92
C ASN A 66 18.69 8.31 -41.65
N GLU A 67 18.93 7.00 -41.83
CA GLU A 67 20.15 6.22 -41.53
C GLU A 67 21.02 6.39 -40.26
N VAL A 68 21.34 5.20 -39.70
CA VAL A 68 22.59 4.76 -39.00
C VAL A 68 22.73 5.18 -37.52
N THR A 69 22.92 4.33 -36.50
CA THR A 69 23.24 2.89 -36.35
C THR A 69 22.95 2.38 -34.92
N ASN A 70 23.04 1.05 -34.76
CA ASN A 70 23.14 0.24 -33.53
C ASN A 70 21.84 -0.22 -32.84
N ARG A 71 21.16 -1.17 -33.49
CA ARG A 71 20.29 -2.15 -32.81
C ARG A 71 21.02 -3.49 -32.71
N VAL A 72 21.28 -3.92 -31.48
CA VAL A 72 21.58 -5.32 -31.16
C VAL A 72 20.25 -6.07 -31.14
N SER A 73 20.17 -7.07 -31.99
CA SER A 73 19.08 -8.04 -32.11
C SER A 73 18.94 -8.85 -30.83
N ASN A 74 17.71 -9.01 -30.33
CA ASN A 74 17.33 -10.18 -29.55
C ASN A 74 16.02 -10.73 -30.11
N VAL A 75 16.16 -11.92 -30.71
CA VAL A 75 15.11 -12.79 -31.22
C VAL A 75 14.46 -13.51 -30.04
N TYR A 76 13.14 -13.50 -29.94
CA TYR A 76 12.40 -14.54 -29.24
C TYR A 76 11.17 -14.95 -30.06
N PHE A 77 11.20 -16.20 -30.52
CA PHE A 77 10.02 -16.95 -30.91
C PHE A 77 9.23 -17.31 -29.64
N TYR A 78 7.90 -17.17 -29.64
CA TYR A 78 7.02 -18.25 -29.19
C TYR A 78 5.66 -18.17 -29.88
N LYS A 79 5.25 -19.35 -30.36
CA LYS A 79 4.14 -19.69 -31.23
C LYS A 79 2.84 -19.73 -30.42
N ASN A 80 1.77 -19.16 -30.97
CA ASN A 80 0.40 -19.25 -30.47
C ASN A 80 -0.06 -20.70 -30.29
N LYS A 81 -0.56 -21.04 -29.09
CA LYS A 81 -1.44 -22.19 -28.87
C LYS A 81 -2.68 -21.70 -28.10
N LYS A 82 -3.82 -21.67 -28.78
CA LYS A 82 -5.14 -21.52 -28.16
C LYS A 82 -5.33 -22.66 -27.16
N ILE A 83 -5.57 -22.32 -25.89
CA ILE A 83 -6.14 -23.23 -24.91
C ILE A 83 -7.32 -22.52 -24.26
N ALA A 84 -8.42 -23.27 -24.18
CA ALA A 84 -9.73 -22.86 -23.75
C ALA A 84 -9.76 -22.20 -22.35
N SER A 85 -10.68 -21.24 -22.26
CA SER A 85 -11.17 -20.59 -21.05
C SER A 85 -11.42 -21.57 -19.91
N THR A 86 -10.56 -21.49 -18.88
CA THR A 86 -10.90 -21.78 -17.49
C THR A 86 -10.44 -20.57 -16.70
N LYS A 87 -11.28 -20.07 -15.77
CA LYS A 87 -11.02 -18.89 -14.94
C LYS A 87 -9.67 -19.04 -14.22
N LYS A 88 -8.63 -18.50 -14.85
CA LYS A 88 -7.30 -18.40 -14.31
C LYS A 88 -7.33 -17.13 -13.46
N THR A 89 -7.28 -17.26 -12.15
CA THR A 89 -6.85 -16.15 -11.30
C THR A 89 -5.51 -15.70 -11.86
N ASP A 90 -5.46 -14.50 -12.44
CA ASP A 90 -4.21 -13.89 -12.88
C ASP A 90 -3.33 -13.66 -11.66
N ILE A 91 -2.58 -14.69 -11.29
CA ILE A 91 -1.48 -14.60 -10.34
C ILE A 91 -0.40 -13.88 -11.14
N ILE A 92 -0.26 -12.58 -10.90
CA ILE A 92 0.86 -11.79 -11.42
C ILE A 92 2.14 -12.58 -11.08
N PRO A 93 3.03 -12.82 -12.06
CA PRO A 93 4.34 -13.35 -11.73
C PRO A 93 5.00 -12.31 -10.84
N VAL A 94 5.14 -12.65 -9.56
CA VAL A 94 5.97 -11.91 -8.60
C VAL A 94 7.42 -12.03 -9.06
N LYS A 95 7.77 -11.36 -10.15
CA LYS A 95 9.13 -11.14 -10.63
C LYS A 95 9.79 -9.98 -9.87
N ILE A 96 9.35 -9.71 -8.64
CA ILE A 96 9.75 -8.50 -7.91
C ILE A 96 11.19 -8.57 -7.40
N PHE A 97 11.78 -9.77 -7.26
CA PHE A 97 13.13 -9.89 -6.67
C PHE A 97 14.16 -10.64 -7.51
N HIS A 98 13.76 -11.45 -8.50
CA HIS A 98 14.69 -12.40 -9.11
C HIS A 98 15.19 -12.08 -10.52
N GLN A 99 14.70 -11.04 -11.20
CA GLN A 99 15.06 -10.83 -12.60
C GLN A 99 15.51 -9.40 -12.90
N SER A 100 16.83 -9.29 -13.11
CA SER A 100 17.57 -8.17 -13.69
C SER A 100 17.65 -6.87 -12.89
N VAL A 101 18.10 -6.94 -11.62
CA VAL A 101 18.88 -5.81 -11.10
C VAL A 101 20.27 -5.90 -11.72
N SER A 102 20.28 -5.35 -12.93
CA SER A 102 21.37 -5.06 -13.82
C SER A 102 22.64 -4.68 -13.09
N ASN A 103 23.76 -5.15 -13.63
CA ASN A 103 25.15 -4.87 -13.28
C ASN A 103 25.49 -3.37 -13.03
N ASN A 104 24.56 -2.43 -13.26
CA ASN A 104 24.69 -1.01 -12.94
C ASN A 104 24.53 -0.67 -11.44
N LEU A 105 23.70 -1.38 -10.66
CA LEU A 105 23.65 -1.19 -9.19
C LEU A 105 24.96 -1.67 -8.53
N ASN A 106 25.72 -2.53 -9.22
CA ASN A 106 27.03 -3.00 -8.77
C ASN A 106 28.19 -2.08 -9.18
N LYS A 107 28.04 -1.20 -10.16
CA LYS A 107 29.20 -0.52 -10.79
C LYS A 107 29.52 0.87 -10.23
N LYS A 108 28.59 1.52 -9.52
CA LYS A 108 28.81 2.87 -8.94
C LYS A 108 28.23 3.07 -7.54
N ILE A 109 27.55 2.06 -7.00
CA ILE A 109 26.69 2.22 -5.84
C ILE A 109 27.28 1.45 -4.65
N HIS A 110 27.83 2.25 -3.73
CA HIS A 110 27.98 2.02 -2.29
C HIS A 110 29.22 1.29 -1.73
N THR A 111 30.33 2.02 -1.61
CA THR A 111 31.22 1.87 -0.43
C THR A 111 30.51 2.24 0.89
N GLN A 112 29.28 2.77 0.86
CA GLN A 112 28.52 3.25 2.01
C GLN A 112 27.01 2.87 1.94
N LYS A 113 26.68 1.59 1.75
CA LYS A 113 25.27 1.11 1.60
C LYS A 113 24.38 1.58 2.74
N HIS A 114 24.88 1.46 3.97
CA HIS A 114 24.17 1.90 5.17
C HIS A 114 23.89 3.40 5.18
N ARG A 115 24.77 4.26 4.67
CA ARG A 115 24.53 5.71 4.65
C ARG A 115 23.45 6.10 3.65
N TRP A 116 23.32 5.36 2.55
CA TRP A 116 22.20 5.54 1.65
C TRP A 116 20.90 5.10 2.31
N VAL A 117 20.85 3.90 2.88
CA VAL A 117 19.65 3.43 3.61
C VAL A 117 19.28 4.41 4.73
N GLU A 118 20.26 4.88 5.50
CA GLU A 118 20.06 5.85 6.59
C GLU A 118 19.43 7.13 6.06
N ARG A 119 19.93 7.66 4.94
CA ARG A 119 19.35 8.83 4.30
C ARG A 119 17.92 8.59 3.83
N VAL A 120 17.64 7.45 3.19
CA VAL A 120 16.28 7.09 2.78
C VAL A 120 15.36 7.06 4.01
N LEU A 121 15.73 6.30 5.04
CA LEU A 121 14.92 6.20 6.26
C LEU A 121 14.75 7.57 6.94
N LEU A 122 15.80 8.36 7.11
CA LEU A 122 15.69 9.68 7.75
C LEU A 122 14.88 10.68 6.93
N ASN A 123 14.97 10.67 5.60
CA ASN A 123 14.19 11.55 4.73
C ASN A 123 12.68 11.24 4.78
N HIS A 124 12.33 9.97 5.00
CA HIS A 124 10.95 9.54 5.13
C HIS A 124 10.46 9.47 6.59
N TYR A 125 11.33 9.70 7.56
CA TYR A 125 10.96 9.76 8.97
C TYR A 125 10.30 11.09 9.31
N ARG A 126 9.15 11.04 9.98
CA ARG A 126 8.46 12.21 10.52
C ARG A 126 8.62 12.24 12.03
N ALA A 127 9.45 13.16 12.50
CA ALA A 127 9.68 13.36 13.93
C ALA A 127 8.43 13.90 14.63
N ASP A 128 8.22 13.45 15.86
CA ASP A 128 7.17 13.91 16.77
C ASP A 128 7.79 14.34 18.11
N THR A 129 7.14 15.26 18.81
CA THR A 129 7.55 15.68 20.16
C THR A 129 7.55 14.55 21.19
N ASN A 130 6.76 13.49 20.94
CA ASN A 130 6.66 12.32 21.81
C ASN A 130 7.58 11.17 21.38
N ASP A 131 8.49 11.41 20.44
CA ASP A 131 9.43 10.40 20.00
C ASP A 131 10.35 9.97 21.15
N PRO A 132 10.58 8.66 21.32
CA PRO A 132 11.52 8.19 22.31
C PRO A 132 12.94 8.61 21.93
N GLN A 133 13.77 8.89 22.94
CA GLN A 133 15.17 9.34 22.74
C GLN A 133 16.00 8.37 21.89
N TYR A 134 15.61 7.10 21.82
CA TYR A 134 16.31 6.07 21.05
C TYR A 134 15.98 6.06 19.55
N ILE A 135 14.97 6.80 19.07
CA ILE A 135 14.44 6.60 17.71
C ILE A 135 15.47 6.81 16.61
N LYS A 136 16.33 7.82 16.76
CA LYS A 136 17.39 8.12 15.80
C LYS A 136 18.44 7.01 15.76
N GLN A 137 18.80 6.47 16.93
CA GLN A 137 19.75 5.36 17.04
C GLN A 137 19.16 4.09 16.40
N ASP A 138 17.89 3.82 16.66
CA ASP A 138 17.13 2.71 16.08
C ASP A 138 17.13 2.80 14.53
N ILE A 139 16.92 4.00 13.95
CA ILE A 139 16.99 4.21 12.48
C ILE A 139 18.40 3.94 11.93
N ILE A 140 19.44 4.37 12.63
CA ILE A 140 20.84 4.10 12.23
C ILE A 140 21.17 2.60 12.33
N GLU A 141 20.66 1.89 13.32
CA GLU A 141 20.85 0.44 13.42
C GLU A 141 20.09 -0.30 12.31
N LEU A 142 18.84 0.10 12.02
CA LEU A 142 18.07 -0.41 10.88
C LEU A 142 18.82 -0.20 9.56
N SER A 143 19.46 0.96 9.37
CA SER A 143 20.17 1.24 8.12
C SER A 143 21.38 0.33 7.91
N ARG A 144 22.14 0.05 8.98
CA ARG A 144 23.27 -0.90 8.95
C ARG A 144 22.78 -2.33 8.73
N TYR A 145 21.66 -2.70 9.34
CA TYR A 145 21.08 -4.02 9.20
C TYR A 145 20.56 -4.26 7.76
N TYR A 146 19.70 -3.37 7.25
CA TYR A 146 19.14 -3.47 5.90
C TYR A 146 20.17 -3.41 4.78
N ALA A 147 21.28 -2.68 4.98
CA ALA A 147 22.36 -2.58 4.01
C ALA A 147 23.01 -3.92 3.61
N GLN A 148 22.79 -4.98 4.40
CA GLN A 148 23.32 -6.31 4.17
C GLN A 148 22.48 -7.13 3.17
N PHE A 149 21.25 -6.69 2.86
CA PHE A 149 20.28 -7.49 2.12
C PHE A 149 19.92 -6.82 0.77
N PRO A 150 20.39 -7.35 -0.38
CA PRO A 150 20.12 -6.77 -1.69
C PRO A 150 18.64 -6.55 -1.98
N ASP A 151 17.77 -7.49 -1.62
CA ASP A 151 16.32 -7.37 -1.86
C ASP A 151 15.68 -6.25 -1.05
N VAL A 152 16.21 -5.94 0.13
CA VAL A 152 15.77 -4.78 0.92
C VAL A 152 16.22 -3.48 0.25
N LEU A 153 17.44 -3.43 -0.30
CA LEU A 153 17.91 -2.27 -1.05
C LEU A 153 17.03 -2.00 -2.28
N ILE A 154 16.63 -3.06 -2.99
CA ILE A 154 15.72 -2.97 -4.15
C ILE A 154 14.36 -2.42 -3.71
N LEU A 155 13.79 -2.95 -2.63
CA LEU A 155 12.52 -2.47 -2.09
C LEU A 155 12.59 -0.97 -1.73
N LEU A 156 13.67 -0.55 -1.06
CA LEU A 156 13.86 0.84 -0.67
C LEU A 156 14.10 1.76 -1.87
N ASP A 157 14.84 1.31 -2.88
CA ASP A 157 15.08 2.06 -4.13
C ASP A 157 13.78 2.29 -4.88
N GLN A 158 12.95 1.26 -5.00
CA GLN A 158 11.60 1.33 -5.58
C GLN A 158 10.63 2.22 -4.79
N LEU A 159 10.94 2.56 -3.54
CA LEU A 159 10.13 3.42 -2.69
C LEU A 159 10.70 4.83 -2.55
N ASN A 160 11.98 5.05 -2.84
CA ASN A 160 12.70 6.28 -2.50
C ASN A 160 12.05 7.54 -3.09
N ASP A 161 11.52 7.46 -4.31
CA ASP A 161 10.92 8.60 -5.00
C ASP A 161 9.39 8.66 -4.83
N HIS A 162 8.82 7.75 -4.02
CA HIS A 162 7.38 7.69 -3.76
C HIS A 162 6.98 8.47 -2.49
N PRO A 163 5.74 8.97 -2.41
CA PRO A 163 5.26 9.79 -1.30
C PRO A 163 4.89 8.90 -0.09
N TRP A 164 5.87 8.32 0.57
CA TRP A 164 5.67 7.60 1.83
C TRP A 164 6.38 8.28 2.99
N SER A 165 6.00 7.88 4.20
CA SER A 165 6.68 8.29 5.42
C SER A 165 6.46 7.27 6.51
N PHE A 166 7.29 7.30 7.55
CA PHE A 166 7.01 6.58 8.78
C PHE A 166 7.21 7.46 10.01
N GLN A 167 6.49 7.13 11.07
CA GLN A 167 6.48 7.85 12.34
C GLN A 167 6.46 6.84 13.50
N TYR A 168 7.13 7.18 14.60
CA TYR A 168 7.02 6.39 15.81
C TYR A 168 5.59 6.42 16.37
N LYS A 169 5.06 5.25 16.72
CA LYS A 169 3.83 5.14 17.50
C LYS A 169 3.86 3.92 18.40
N HIS A 170 3.77 4.16 19.70
CA HIS A 170 3.80 3.12 20.72
C HIS A 170 2.77 2.01 20.45
N HIS A 171 3.19 0.75 20.62
CA HIS A 171 2.35 -0.44 20.46
C HIS A 171 1.63 -0.54 19.09
N THR A 172 2.20 0.04 18.04
CA THR A 172 1.58 0.06 16.71
C THR A 172 2.52 -0.52 15.65
N SER A 173 1.93 -1.22 14.68
CA SER A 173 2.51 -1.49 13.36
C SER A 173 1.36 -1.43 12.37
N LEU A 174 1.32 -0.38 11.56
CA LEU A 174 0.24 -0.16 10.60
C LEU A 174 0.68 0.83 9.52
N THR A 175 0.36 0.52 8.27
CA THR A 175 0.45 1.41 7.13
C THR A 175 -0.94 1.94 6.77
N LYS A 176 -1.06 3.25 6.59
CA LYS A 176 -2.28 3.90 6.09
C LYS A 176 -2.05 4.51 4.72
N ALA A 177 -2.90 4.17 3.77
CA ALA A 177 -2.99 4.89 2.50
C ALA A 177 -3.88 6.14 2.67
N SER A 178 -3.51 7.24 2.03
CA SER A 178 -4.37 8.42 1.87
C SER A 178 -4.51 8.75 0.40
N GLY A 179 -5.71 9.15 -0.05
CA GLY A 179 -5.95 9.42 -1.46
C GLY A 179 -7.43 9.57 -1.81
N THR A 180 -7.77 9.24 -3.05
CA THR A 180 -9.16 9.11 -3.54
C THR A 180 -9.44 7.64 -3.90
N ALA A 181 -10.70 7.30 -4.18
CA ALA A 181 -11.06 5.97 -4.64
C ALA A 181 -10.36 5.52 -5.94
N LEU A 182 -9.70 6.44 -6.67
CA LEU A 182 -9.02 6.16 -7.93
C LEU A 182 -7.50 6.28 -7.85
N ARG A 183 -6.96 6.86 -6.77
CA ARG A 183 -5.52 7.11 -6.65
C ARG A 183 -5.07 7.22 -5.20
N ILE A 184 -4.00 6.52 -4.86
CA ILE A 184 -3.26 6.74 -3.62
C ILE A 184 -2.33 7.94 -3.78
N LYS A 185 -2.44 8.91 -2.89
CA LYS A 185 -1.58 10.11 -2.86
C LYS A 185 -0.34 9.91 -2.00
N LYS A 186 -0.46 9.17 -0.89
CA LYS A 186 0.63 8.87 0.03
C LYS A 186 0.36 7.62 0.88
N ALA A 187 1.41 7.05 1.45
CA ALA A 187 1.34 6.02 2.47
C ALA A 187 2.07 6.45 3.76
N GLU A 188 1.51 6.11 4.92
CA GLU A 188 2.03 6.52 6.22
C GLU A 188 2.14 5.31 7.14
N ILE A 189 3.37 4.95 7.50
CA ILE A 189 3.66 3.85 8.41
C ILE A 189 3.72 4.39 9.84
N PHE A 190 2.95 3.78 10.74
CA PHE A 190 3.04 3.99 12.18
C PHE A 190 3.67 2.76 12.79
N ILE A 191 4.82 2.92 13.44
CA ILE A 191 5.57 1.78 13.96
C ILE A 191 6.17 2.07 15.34
N ASP A 192 6.12 1.09 16.22
CA ASP A 192 6.98 1.02 17.38
C ASP A 192 8.30 0.36 16.98
N THR A 193 9.41 1.11 16.94
CA THR A 193 10.72 0.56 16.51
C THR A 193 11.29 -0.48 17.46
N ARG A 194 10.68 -0.67 18.63
CA ARG A 194 10.98 -1.76 19.56
C ARG A 194 9.84 -2.78 19.68
N GLY A 195 8.81 -2.63 18.85
CA GLY A 195 7.69 -3.54 18.73
C GLY A 195 8.02 -4.75 17.85
N SER A 196 7.96 -5.94 18.43
CA SER A 196 8.05 -7.22 17.74
C SER A 196 6.69 -7.90 17.66
N VAL A 197 6.57 -8.88 16.77
CA VAL A 197 5.33 -9.65 16.62
C VAL A 197 5.61 -11.14 16.74
N GLN A 198 5.03 -11.76 17.75
CA GLN A 198 5.06 -13.21 17.95
C GLN A 198 3.88 -13.87 17.23
N TYR A 199 4.17 -14.68 16.21
CA TYR A 199 3.15 -15.39 15.43
C TYR A 199 2.82 -16.78 15.99
N LYS A 200 3.80 -17.46 16.61
CA LYS A 200 3.63 -18.81 17.18
C LYS A 200 3.91 -18.80 18.68
N LYS A 201 3.02 -19.42 19.47
CA LYS A 201 3.01 -19.35 20.95
C LYS A 201 3.43 -20.65 21.65
N HIS A 202 3.93 -21.65 20.93
CA HIS A 202 4.35 -22.91 21.54
C HIS A 202 5.57 -22.72 22.45
N ARG A 203 5.76 -23.57 23.48
CA ARG A 203 6.94 -23.50 24.38
C ARG A 203 8.26 -23.52 23.61
N SER A 204 8.31 -24.26 22.51
CA SER A 204 9.45 -24.34 21.61
C SER A 204 9.81 -23.03 20.89
N CYS A 205 8.97 -21.99 20.98
CA CYS A 205 9.14 -20.67 20.36
C CYS A 205 9.74 -19.61 21.30
N ALA A 206 10.01 -19.92 22.56
CA ALA A 206 10.59 -18.95 23.49
C ALA A 206 11.94 -18.43 22.96
N GLY A 207 12.02 -17.12 22.70
CA GLY A 207 13.23 -16.45 22.22
C GLY A 207 13.66 -16.79 20.79
N LYS A 208 12.84 -17.51 20.01
CA LYS A 208 13.23 -17.95 18.67
C LYS A 208 12.70 -17.02 17.59
N ARG A 209 13.62 -16.53 16.74
CA ARG A 209 13.33 -15.69 15.58
C ARG A 209 12.42 -16.33 14.52
N ILE A 210 12.35 -17.66 14.47
CA ILE A 210 11.40 -18.35 13.58
C ILE A 210 9.93 -18.20 14.03
N CYS A 211 9.69 -17.76 15.28
CA CYS A 211 8.35 -17.57 15.83
C CYS A 211 7.99 -16.10 16.09
N THR A 212 8.99 -15.23 16.14
CA THR A 212 8.85 -13.80 16.43
C THR A 212 9.57 -12.99 15.36
N ALA A 213 8.84 -12.10 14.69
CA ALA A 213 9.45 -11.08 13.83
C ALA A 213 10.08 -10.01 14.72
N ALA A 214 11.36 -9.73 14.49
CA ALA A 214 12.05 -8.60 15.12
C ALA A 214 11.43 -7.28 14.62
N PRO A 215 11.66 -6.13 15.29
CA PRO A 215 11.09 -4.85 14.84
C PRO A 215 11.53 -4.46 13.43
N SER A 216 12.74 -4.84 13.02
CA SER A 216 13.23 -4.71 11.65
C SER A 216 12.39 -5.52 10.65
N ASP A 217 11.99 -6.73 11.03
CA ASP A 217 11.18 -7.59 10.18
C ASP A 217 9.75 -6.99 10.08
N VAL A 218 9.22 -6.44 11.17
CA VAL A 218 7.94 -5.72 11.22
C VAL A 218 7.94 -4.47 10.34
N LEU A 219 9.00 -3.65 10.37
CA LEU A 219 9.10 -2.48 9.48
C LEU A 219 9.15 -2.90 8.00
N LEU A 220 9.88 -3.97 7.66
CA LEU A 220 9.89 -4.49 6.29
C LEU A 220 8.50 -4.93 5.83
N HIS A 221 7.70 -5.52 6.71
CA HIS A 221 6.31 -5.86 6.42
C HIS A 221 5.50 -4.61 6.01
N GLU A 222 5.60 -3.53 6.77
CA GLU A 222 4.92 -2.27 6.47
C GLU A 222 5.46 -1.57 5.20
N LEU A 223 6.75 -1.74 4.90
CA LEU A 223 7.33 -1.26 3.64
C LEU A 223 6.80 -2.04 2.43
N ILE A 224 6.52 -3.34 2.57
CA ILE A 224 5.88 -4.14 1.52
C ILE A 224 4.43 -3.68 1.30
N HIS A 225 3.68 -3.39 2.37
CA HIS A 225 2.36 -2.75 2.24
C HIS A 225 2.46 -1.46 1.45
N THR A 226 3.38 -0.59 1.84
CA THR A 226 3.65 0.70 1.20
C THR A 226 3.99 0.55 -0.28
N HIS A 227 4.84 -0.41 -0.63
CA HIS A 227 5.18 -0.71 -2.02
C HIS A 227 3.94 -1.08 -2.84
N ILE A 228 3.17 -2.09 -2.41
CA ILE A 228 1.96 -2.50 -3.14
C ILE A 228 0.97 -1.33 -3.30
N MET A 229 0.80 -0.52 -2.26
CA MET A 229 -0.08 0.66 -2.30
C MET A 229 0.39 1.71 -3.33
N LEU A 230 1.68 2.03 -3.37
CA LEU A 230 2.17 3.17 -4.15
C LEU A 230 2.62 2.82 -5.58
N THR A 231 2.91 1.55 -5.86
CA THR A 231 3.46 1.13 -7.16
C THR A 231 2.46 0.32 -7.99
N THR A 232 1.33 -0.09 -7.41
CA THR A 232 0.32 -0.90 -8.10
C THR A 232 -1.09 -0.35 -7.90
N ASN A 233 -2.00 -0.64 -8.83
CA ASN A 233 -3.42 -0.34 -8.66
C ASN A 233 -4.15 -1.41 -7.82
N GLN A 234 -3.50 -2.52 -7.48
CA GLN A 234 -4.13 -3.68 -6.86
C GLN A 234 -4.78 -3.34 -5.52
N PHE A 235 -4.13 -2.47 -4.71
CA PHE A 235 -4.71 -2.06 -3.43
C PHE A 235 -6.07 -1.36 -3.61
N ILE A 236 -6.21 -0.54 -4.65
CA ILE A 236 -7.47 0.13 -4.97
C ILE A 236 -8.49 -0.88 -5.51
N GLU A 237 -8.07 -1.74 -6.44
CA GLU A 237 -8.91 -2.79 -7.03
C GLU A 237 -9.45 -3.77 -6.00
N ASP A 238 -8.67 -4.05 -4.94
CA ASP A 238 -9.07 -4.89 -3.82
C ASP A 238 -9.98 -4.16 -2.81
N GLY A 239 -10.34 -2.89 -3.08
CA GLY A 239 -11.19 -2.08 -2.21
C GLY A 239 -10.45 -1.47 -1.01
N GLY A 240 -9.11 -1.40 -1.03
CA GLY A 240 -8.27 -0.92 0.06
C GLY A 240 -8.44 0.57 0.41
N MET A 241 -9.06 1.35 -0.49
CA MET A 241 -9.46 2.73 -0.19
C MET A 241 -10.74 2.83 0.68
N GLY A 242 -11.37 1.69 0.98
CA GLY A 242 -12.48 1.58 1.92
C GLY A 242 -12.03 1.69 3.39
N THR A 243 -12.86 1.22 4.32
CA THR A 243 -12.59 1.26 5.77
C THR A 243 -11.23 0.68 6.17
N MET A 244 -10.73 1.10 7.34
CA MET A 244 -9.38 0.94 7.92
C MET A 244 -8.70 -0.45 7.88
N LEU A 245 -9.38 -1.53 7.50
CA LEU A 245 -8.81 -2.88 7.46
C LEU A 245 -8.30 -3.22 6.06
N TYR A 246 -7.11 -3.78 5.99
CA TYR A 246 -6.54 -4.26 4.74
C TYR A 246 -7.39 -5.38 4.09
N PRO A 247 -7.61 -5.33 2.77
CA PRO A 247 -8.27 -6.42 2.06
C PRO A 247 -7.52 -7.75 2.21
N HIS A 248 -8.24 -8.87 2.31
CA HIS A 248 -7.63 -10.19 2.47
C HIS A 248 -6.66 -10.56 1.33
N ARG A 249 -6.96 -10.12 0.10
CA ARG A 249 -6.09 -10.37 -1.06
C ARG A 249 -4.78 -9.57 -0.99
N HIS A 250 -4.85 -8.33 -0.54
CA HIS A 250 -3.67 -7.50 -0.25
C HIS A 250 -2.78 -8.18 0.78
N GLU A 251 -3.36 -8.63 1.90
CA GLU A 251 -2.64 -9.36 2.95
C GLU A 251 -1.93 -10.61 2.43
N TYR A 252 -2.61 -11.40 1.61
CA TYR A 252 -2.03 -12.58 0.99
C TYR A 252 -0.81 -12.23 0.12
N ASN A 253 -0.91 -11.17 -0.68
CA ASN A 253 0.19 -10.72 -1.54
C ASN A 253 1.38 -10.20 -0.71
N VAL A 254 1.11 -9.47 0.37
CA VAL A 254 2.13 -8.97 1.29
C VAL A 254 2.88 -10.15 1.94
N ILE A 255 2.16 -11.13 2.47
CA ILE A 255 2.76 -12.33 3.09
C ILE A 255 3.60 -13.13 2.09
N LYS A 256 3.17 -13.19 0.82
CA LYS A 256 3.93 -13.86 -0.25
C LYS A 256 5.26 -13.15 -0.53
N LEU A 257 5.24 -11.82 -0.63
CA LEU A 257 6.47 -11.02 -0.80
C LEU A 257 7.37 -11.10 0.43
N GLU A 258 6.78 -11.02 1.62
CA GLU A 258 7.48 -11.18 2.90
C GLU A 258 8.20 -12.53 2.97
N THR A 259 7.51 -13.62 2.61
CA THR A 259 8.10 -14.97 2.61
C THR A 259 9.32 -15.06 1.69
N ASN A 260 9.23 -14.47 0.49
CA ASN A 260 10.35 -14.45 -0.45
C ASN A 260 11.53 -13.62 0.11
N LEU A 261 11.25 -12.39 0.55
CA LEU A 261 12.25 -11.49 1.13
C LEU A 261 12.95 -12.12 2.34
N TYR A 262 12.18 -12.66 3.29
CA TYR A 262 12.73 -13.28 4.49
C TYR A 262 13.51 -14.56 4.19
N THR A 263 13.14 -15.32 3.16
CA THR A 263 13.91 -16.50 2.74
C THR A 263 15.30 -16.09 2.27
N GLU A 264 15.40 -15.06 1.43
CA GLU A 264 16.69 -14.55 0.96
C GLU A 264 17.52 -13.89 2.06
N MET A 265 16.90 -13.09 2.93
CA MET A 265 17.58 -12.54 4.10
C MET A 265 18.12 -13.66 5.01
N SER A 266 17.32 -14.70 5.28
CA SER A 266 17.72 -15.84 6.10
C SER A 266 18.83 -16.67 5.46
N ARG A 267 18.91 -16.69 4.12
CA ARG A 267 20.00 -17.34 3.39
C ARG A 267 21.33 -16.61 3.61
N ILE A 268 21.29 -15.27 3.67
CA ILE A 268 22.47 -14.40 3.85
C ILE A 268 22.98 -14.47 5.29
N ASP A 269 22.14 -14.20 6.28
CA ASP A 269 22.57 -14.07 7.69
C ASP A 269 22.44 -15.36 8.52
N LYS A 270 21.89 -16.42 7.93
CA LYS A 270 21.63 -17.73 8.58
C LYS A 270 20.64 -17.67 9.73
N LEU A 271 19.87 -16.59 9.87
CA LEU A 271 18.87 -16.43 10.91
C LEU A 271 17.48 -16.77 10.36
N LYS A 272 16.87 -17.85 10.87
CA LYS A 272 15.51 -18.24 10.45
C LYS A 272 14.48 -17.21 10.92
N ARG A 273 13.80 -16.58 9.98
CA ARG A 273 12.68 -15.66 10.20
C ARG A 273 11.32 -16.39 10.21
N PRO A 274 10.24 -15.77 10.72
CA PRO A 274 8.93 -16.39 10.70
C PRO A 274 8.39 -16.48 9.28
N LEU A 275 8.02 -17.69 8.87
CA LEU A 275 7.21 -17.91 7.68
C LEU A 275 5.78 -18.16 8.15
N ARG A 276 4.85 -17.32 7.70
CA ARG A 276 3.46 -17.29 8.16
C ARG A 276 2.49 -17.31 6.98
N ASN A 277 1.25 -17.63 7.29
CA ASN A 277 0.12 -17.64 6.36
C ASN A 277 -1.04 -16.76 6.82
N SER A 278 -0.85 -15.97 7.90
CA SER A 278 -1.85 -15.05 8.43
C SER A 278 -1.22 -13.80 9.01
N HIS A 279 -1.99 -12.72 9.12
CA HIS A 279 -1.59 -11.45 9.74
C HIS A 279 -1.80 -11.40 11.26
N LYS A 280 -2.23 -12.50 11.88
CA LYS A 280 -2.46 -12.51 13.32
C LYS A 280 -1.18 -12.81 14.08
N GLY A 281 -0.78 -11.88 14.94
CA GLY A 281 0.33 -12.06 15.87
C GLY A 281 0.07 -11.35 17.20
N LYS A 282 0.87 -11.68 18.21
CA LYS A 282 0.87 -11.00 19.50
C LYS A 282 2.01 -9.98 19.52
N TYR A 283 1.69 -8.73 19.80
CA TYR A 283 2.69 -7.70 20.07
C TYR A 283 3.55 -8.09 21.28
N VAL A 284 4.87 -7.97 21.15
CA VAL A 284 5.85 -8.17 22.21
C VAL A 284 6.93 -7.10 22.10
N LEU A 285 7.43 -6.62 23.24
CA LEU A 285 8.54 -5.65 23.27
C LEU A 285 9.87 -6.36 23.05
N SER A 286 10.78 -5.67 22.37
CA SER A 286 12.17 -6.07 22.17
C SER A 286 13.12 -4.98 22.65
N SER A 287 14.30 -5.40 23.13
CA SER A 287 15.34 -4.49 23.60
C SER A 287 15.99 -3.63 22.51
N CYS A 288 16.00 -4.11 21.26
CA CYS A 288 16.58 -3.43 20.10
C CYS A 288 15.78 -3.66 18.80
N VAL A 289 16.04 -2.85 17.76
CA VAL A 289 15.36 -2.94 16.45
C VAL A 289 15.62 -4.24 15.69
N THR A 290 16.73 -4.93 15.96
CA THR A 290 17.08 -6.20 15.30
C THR A 290 16.90 -7.43 16.18
N CYS A 291 16.52 -7.23 17.44
CA CYS A 291 16.34 -8.25 18.47
C CYS A 291 14.94 -8.86 18.42
N VAL A 292 14.78 -10.08 18.93
CA VAL A 292 13.46 -10.74 19.07
C VAL A 292 12.96 -10.80 20.52
N ARG A 293 13.76 -10.26 21.46
CA ARG A 293 13.45 -10.01 22.87
C ARG A 293 14.51 -9.08 23.45
#